data_AF-A0A2G5WKY8-F1
#
_entry.id   AF-A0A2G5WKY8-F1
#
_cell.length_a   1.000
_cell.length_b   1.000
_cell.length_c   1.000
_cell.angle_alpha   90.00
_cell.angle_beta   90.00
_cell.angle_gamma   90.00
#
_symmetry.space_group_name_H-M   'P 1'
#
loop_
_entity.id
_entity.type
_entity.pdbx_description
1 polymer ?
#
loop_
_entity_poly.entity_id
_entity_poly.type
_entity_poly.pdbx_seq_one_letter_code
_entity_poly.pdbx_strand_id
1 'polypeptide(L)'
;MNIVIENLPFLFKGAYYTLLITIISMFFGLIIGVLTAIARLKGNRLLQGISRVYVSIIRGTPPLVQIVIVYYGLVDYGITLGPLTAACIALSINIGAYVSETFRGAIQAIPSGQTEAALATGMSEQQAVRRIILPQAIRVAIPPLGNTFVGMLKETSLVSVIAVTELLRSAQLLVAQYYVYMPIYLSIGVMYWIMSTGFTFILNKVEKRLSVY
;
A
#
# COMPACT_ATOMS: atom_id res chain seq x y z
N MET A 1 -8.39 -28.64 -16.51
CA MET A 1 -9.14 -28.07 -15.36
C MET A 1 -8.88 -28.85 -14.07
N ASN A 2 -8.85 -30.20 -14.11
CA ASN A 2 -8.66 -31.05 -12.91
C ASN A 2 -7.42 -30.69 -12.07
N ILE A 3 -6.28 -30.42 -12.71
CA ILE A 3 -5.03 -30.00 -12.02
C ILE A 3 -5.24 -28.76 -11.15
N VAL A 4 -6.04 -27.78 -11.60
CA VAL A 4 -6.31 -26.56 -10.84
C VAL A 4 -7.19 -26.91 -9.63
N ILE A 5 -8.24 -27.69 -9.84
CA ILE A 5 -9.20 -28.06 -8.79
C ILE A 5 -8.50 -28.84 -7.68
N GLU A 6 -7.65 -29.79 -8.04
CA GLU A 6 -6.85 -30.59 -7.09
C GLU A 6 -5.87 -29.73 -6.28
N ASN A 7 -5.36 -28.64 -6.86
CA ASN A 7 -4.39 -27.74 -6.23
C ASN A 7 -5.00 -26.45 -5.68
N LEU A 8 -6.34 -26.32 -5.63
CA LEU A 8 -7.02 -25.15 -5.04
C LEU A 8 -6.58 -24.85 -3.60
N PRO A 9 -6.42 -25.84 -2.69
CA PRO A 9 -5.95 -25.56 -1.33
C PRO A 9 -4.57 -24.87 -1.31
N PHE A 10 -3.68 -25.26 -2.22
CA PHE A 10 -2.35 -24.65 -2.35
C PHE A 10 -2.44 -23.22 -2.88
N LEU A 11 -3.25 -22.98 -3.90
CA LEU A 11 -3.50 -21.63 -4.43
C LEU A 11 -4.17 -20.72 -3.39
N PHE A 12 -5.11 -21.23 -2.59
CA PHE A 12 -5.72 -20.45 -1.51
C PHE A 12 -4.72 -20.08 -0.41
N LYS A 13 -3.76 -20.95 -0.12
CA LYS A 13 -2.65 -20.60 0.78
C LYS A 13 -1.79 -19.47 0.19
N GLY A 14 -1.52 -19.50 -1.12
CA GLY A 14 -0.88 -18.39 -1.82
C GLY A 14 -1.67 -17.08 -1.71
N ALA A 15 -2.97 -17.13 -1.96
CA ALA A 15 -3.87 -15.98 -1.82
C ALA A 15 -3.92 -15.45 -0.38
N TYR A 16 -3.87 -16.32 0.63
CA TYR A 16 -3.75 -15.92 2.03
C TYR A 16 -2.48 -15.10 2.27
N TYR A 17 -1.33 -15.54 1.76
CA TYR A 17 -0.08 -14.78 1.89
C TYR A 17 -0.10 -13.46 1.10
N THR A 18 -0.69 -13.43 -0.09
CA THR A 18 -0.96 -12.19 -0.84
C THR A 18 -1.72 -11.18 0.03
N LEU A 19 -2.81 -11.61 0.68
CA LEU A 19 -3.61 -10.76 1.58
C LEU A 19 -2.84 -10.33 2.82
N LEU A 20 -2.13 -11.27 3.47
CA LEU A 20 -1.34 -11.00 4.66
C LEU A 20 -0.29 -9.92 4.40
N ILE A 21 0.46 -10.05 3.30
CA ILE A 21 1.49 -9.08 2.89
C ILE A 21 0.84 -7.72 2.61
N THR A 22 -0.29 -7.71 1.90
CA THR A 22 -1.02 -6.47 1.59
C THR A 22 -1.47 -5.75 2.87
N ILE A 23 -2.08 -6.47 3.81
CA ILE A 23 -2.59 -5.89 5.06
C ILE A 23 -1.45 -5.35 5.93
N ILE A 24 -0.40 -6.13 6.13
CA ILE A 24 0.76 -5.74 6.94
C ILE A 24 1.45 -4.52 6.31
N SER A 25 1.71 -4.58 5.00
CA SER A 25 2.43 -3.51 4.31
C SER A 25 1.63 -2.22 4.26
N MET A 26 0.31 -2.31 4.06
CA MET A 26 -0.57 -1.13 4.14
C MET A 26 -0.60 -0.55 5.55
N PHE A 27 -0.66 -1.39 6.60
CA PHE A 27 -0.71 -0.91 7.99
C PHE A 27 0.54 -0.09 8.34
N PHE A 28 1.73 -0.65 8.15
CA PHE A 28 2.99 0.06 8.44
C PHE A 28 3.22 1.20 7.45
N GLY A 29 2.86 1.01 6.20
CA GLY A 29 2.86 2.04 5.19
C GLY A 29 2.02 3.25 5.52
N LEU A 30 0.84 3.06 6.11
CA LEU A 30 -0.03 4.14 6.56
C LEU A 30 0.63 4.93 7.70
N ILE A 31 1.28 4.25 8.64
CA ILE A 31 2.06 4.89 9.71
C ILE A 31 3.19 5.74 9.09
N ILE A 32 4.00 5.14 8.22
CA ILE A 32 5.12 5.83 7.55
C ILE A 32 4.60 7.03 6.75
N GLY A 33 3.51 6.86 6.00
CA GLY A 33 2.96 7.90 5.14
C GLY A 33 2.37 9.08 5.92
N VAL A 34 1.65 8.82 7.01
CA VAL A 34 1.13 9.87 7.89
C VAL A 34 2.27 10.66 8.54
N LEU A 35 3.27 9.96 9.09
CA LEU A 35 4.44 10.61 9.69
C LEU A 35 5.20 11.47 8.67
N THR A 36 5.42 10.93 7.46
CA THR A 36 6.08 11.65 6.36
C THR A 36 5.26 12.86 5.90
N ALA A 37 3.93 12.73 5.82
CA ALA A 37 3.05 13.85 5.44
C ALA A 37 3.11 14.99 6.47
N ILE A 38 3.06 14.65 7.76
CA ILE A 38 3.18 15.62 8.86
C ILE A 38 4.55 16.31 8.80
N ALA A 39 5.63 15.55 8.64
CA ALA A 39 6.99 16.10 8.54
C ALA A 39 7.13 17.06 7.35
N ARG A 40 6.49 16.79 6.21
CA ARG A 40 6.51 17.68 5.04
C ARG A 40 5.68 18.94 5.20
N LEU A 41 4.57 18.88 5.94
CA LEU A 41 3.66 20.01 6.12
C LEU A 41 4.08 20.91 7.28
N LYS A 42 4.56 20.34 8.38
CA LYS A 42 4.81 21.05 9.64
C LYS A 42 6.21 20.84 10.23
N GLY A 43 7.03 19.98 9.64
CA GLY A 43 8.40 19.75 10.12
C GLY A 43 9.30 20.98 9.92
N ASN A 44 10.43 21.02 10.64
CA ASN A 44 11.49 21.98 10.37
C ASN A 44 12.13 21.74 8.98
N ARG A 45 13.01 22.64 8.52
CA ARG A 45 13.64 22.54 7.19
C ARG A 45 14.33 21.18 6.95
N LEU A 46 14.95 20.61 7.99
CA LEU A 46 15.62 19.30 7.90
C LEU A 46 14.62 18.16 7.68
N LEU A 47 13.57 18.07 8.51
CA LEU A 47 12.53 17.03 8.40
C LEU A 47 11.80 17.12 7.05
N GLN A 48 11.52 18.33 6.58
CA GLN A 48 10.95 18.56 5.25
C GLN A 48 11.90 18.06 4.16
N GLY A 49 13.20 18.37 4.26
CA GLY A 49 14.22 17.92 3.31
C GLY A 49 14.31 16.40 3.25
N ILE A 50 14.49 15.73 4.39
CA ILE A 50 14.56 14.26 4.49
C ILE A 50 13.31 13.62 3.88
N SER A 51 12.13 14.09 4.27
CA SER A 51 10.86 13.53 3.77
C SER A 51 10.68 13.74 2.27
N ARG A 52 11.13 14.87 1.70
CA ARG A 52 11.11 15.10 0.24
C ARG A 52 12.04 14.15 -0.50
N VAL A 53 13.26 13.96 0.02
CA VAL A 53 14.23 13.02 -0.57
C VAL A 53 13.70 11.60 -0.52
N TYR A 54 13.20 11.15 0.64
CA TYR A 54 12.56 9.85 0.80
C TYR A 54 11.44 9.63 -0.23
N VAL A 55 10.46 10.54 -0.32
CA VAL A 55 9.35 10.40 -1.27
C VAL A 55 9.85 10.42 -2.72
N SER A 56 10.84 11.26 -3.04
CA SER A 56 11.42 11.35 -4.39
C SER A 56 12.11 10.04 -4.79
N ILE A 57 12.92 9.46 -3.91
CA ILE A 57 13.63 8.20 -4.18
C ILE A 57 12.63 7.06 -4.35
N ILE A 58 11.70 6.92 -3.41
CA ILE A 58 10.78 5.78 -3.39
C ILE A 58 9.79 5.82 -4.57
N ARG A 59 9.24 6.99 -4.90
CA ARG A 59 8.33 7.11 -6.06
C ARG A 59 9.07 7.19 -7.40
N GLY A 60 10.37 7.50 -7.37
CA GLY A 60 11.24 7.59 -8.55
C GLY A 60 11.94 6.28 -8.90
N THR A 61 11.83 5.23 -8.08
CA THR A 61 12.49 3.94 -8.30
C THR A 61 11.48 2.79 -8.37
N PRO A 62 11.72 1.75 -9.21
CA PRO A 62 10.79 0.62 -9.30
C PRO A 62 10.66 -0.14 -7.97
N PRO A 63 9.44 -0.55 -7.58
CA PRO A 63 9.23 -1.31 -6.34
C PRO A 63 9.97 -2.66 -6.33
N LEU A 64 10.10 -3.31 -7.49
CA LEU A 64 10.89 -4.55 -7.61
C LEU A 64 12.36 -4.35 -7.22
N VAL A 65 12.96 -3.23 -7.63
CA VAL A 65 14.35 -2.89 -7.27
C VAL A 65 14.46 -2.69 -5.75
N GLN A 66 13.48 -2.02 -5.14
CA GLN A 66 13.45 -1.82 -3.68
C GLN A 66 13.35 -3.16 -2.92
N ILE A 67 12.51 -4.09 -3.40
CA ILE A 67 12.38 -5.44 -2.83
C ILE A 67 13.72 -6.19 -2.90
N VAL A 68 14.39 -6.15 -4.06
CA VAL A 68 15.69 -6.80 -4.29
C VAL A 68 16.78 -6.19 -3.40
N ILE A 69 16.84 -4.87 -3.26
CA ILE A 69 17.80 -4.21 -2.37
C ILE A 69 17.58 -4.61 -0.91
N VAL A 70 16.33 -4.62 -0.44
CA VAL A 70 16.02 -4.97 0.95
C VAL A 70 16.34 -6.44 1.24
N TYR A 71 16.06 -7.36 0.32
CA TYR A 71 16.29 -8.78 0.55
C TYR A 71 17.73 -9.22 0.28
N TYR A 72 18.28 -8.89 -0.89
CA TYR A 72 19.62 -9.33 -1.30
C TYR A 72 20.69 -8.30 -0.94
N GLY A 73 20.45 -7.01 -1.16
CA GLY A 73 21.47 -5.96 -0.96
C GLY A 73 21.86 -5.77 0.50
N LEU A 74 20.94 -5.96 1.45
CA LEU A 74 21.25 -5.86 2.89
C LEU A 74 22.18 -6.99 3.39
N VAL A 75 22.25 -8.12 2.68
CA VAL A 75 23.14 -9.24 3.03
C VAL A 75 24.61 -8.81 2.95
N ASP A 76 24.96 -7.96 1.98
CA ASP A 76 26.34 -7.43 1.82
C ASP A 76 26.79 -6.60 3.03
N TYR A 77 25.84 -6.13 3.84
CA TYR A 77 26.08 -5.38 5.08
C TYR A 77 25.86 -6.23 6.34
N GLY A 78 25.76 -7.56 6.20
CA GLY A 78 25.58 -8.50 7.31
C GLY A 78 24.16 -8.58 7.86
N ILE A 79 23.16 -8.02 7.18
CA ILE A 79 21.75 -8.05 7.59
C ILE A 79 21.00 -9.07 6.74
N THR A 80 20.62 -10.20 7.35
CA THR A 80 19.83 -11.24 6.68
C THR A 80 18.37 -11.20 7.13
N LEU A 81 17.46 -11.04 6.18
CA LEU A 81 16.01 -11.02 6.43
C LEU A 81 15.35 -12.25 5.83
N GLY A 82 14.33 -12.78 6.51
CA GLY A 82 13.44 -13.77 5.89
C GLY A 82 12.66 -13.15 4.71
N PRO A 83 12.34 -13.92 3.65
CA PRO A 83 11.63 -13.40 2.47
C PRO A 83 10.35 -12.62 2.77
N LEU A 84 9.52 -13.16 3.67
CA LEU A 84 8.25 -12.53 4.06
C LEU A 84 8.48 -11.19 4.78
N THR A 85 9.48 -11.14 5.66
CA THR A 85 9.85 -9.93 6.39
C THR A 85 10.41 -8.87 5.44
N ALA A 86 11.30 -9.25 4.53
CA ALA A 86 11.86 -8.35 3.52
C ALA A 86 10.76 -7.79 2.60
N ALA A 87 9.82 -8.64 2.16
CA ALA A 87 8.64 -8.23 1.40
C ALA A 87 7.81 -7.18 2.14
N CYS A 88 7.44 -7.44 3.41
CA CYS A 88 6.66 -6.50 4.20
C CYS A 88 7.40 -5.18 4.43
N ILE A 89 8.70 -5.20 4.71
CA ILE A 89 9.50 -3.99 4.91
C ILE A 89 9.56 -3.16 3.61
N ALA A 90 9.98 -3.79 2.51
CA ALA A 90 10.13 -3.10 1.22
C ALA A 90 8.80 -2.47 0.76
N LEU A 91 7.70 -3.22 0.83
CA LEU A 91 6.38 -2.74 0.42
C LEU A 91 5.81 -1.69 1.39
N SER A 92 6.08 -1.78 2.69
CA SER A 92 5.67 -0.74 3.67
C SER A 92 6.38 0.58 3.41
N ILE A 93 7.68 0.54 3.13
CA ILE A 93 8.47 1.72 2.74
C ILE A 93 7.94 2.27 1.42
N ASN A 94 7.70 1.41 0.43
CA ASN A 94 7.18 1.84 -0.85
C ASN A 94 5.86 2.59 -0.70
N ILE A 95 4.86 1.93 -0.11
CA ILE A 95 3.53 2.49 0.02
C ILE A 95 3.50 3.73 0.92
N GLY A 96 4.39 3.81 1.92
CA GLY A 96 4.46 4.97 2.81
C GLY A 96 4.72 6.25 2.04
N ALA A 97 5.52 6.21 0.97
CA ALA A 97 5.73 7.39 0.13
C ALA A 97 4.47 7.79 -0.67
N TYR A 98 3.72 6.82 -1.20
CA TYR A 98 2.45 7.08 -1.90
C TYR A 98 1.38 7.60 -0.95
N VAL A 99 1.20 6.94 0.20
CA VAL A 99 0.27 7.38 1.25
C VAL A 99 0.60 8.78 1.77
N SER A 100 1.90 9.12 1.90
CA SER A 100 2.30 10.47 2.29
C SER A 100 1.79 11.54 1.32
N GLU A 101 1.88 11.30 0.02
CA GLU A 101 1.38 12.22 -1.00
C GLU A 101 -0.14 12.29 -1.01
N THR A 102 -0.81 11.16 -0.81
CA THR A 102 -2.27 11.12 -0.67
C THR A 102 -2.74 11.98 0.50
N PHE A 103 -2.16 11.82 1.70
CA PHE A 103 -2.52 12.63 2.86
C PHE A 103 -2.18 14.10 2.68
N ARG A 104 -1.00 14.40 2.12
CA ARG A 104 -0.57 15.78 1.85
C ARG A 104 -1.53 16.46 0.86
N GLY A 105 -1.87 15.78 -0.23
CA GLY A 105 -2.82 16.26 -1.23
C GLY A 105 -4.22 16.45 -0.65
N ALA A 106 -4.68 15.52 0.18
CA ALA A 106 -5.98 15.61 0.84
C ALA A 106 -6.08 16.79 1.82
N ILE A 107 -5.02 17.08 2.57
CA ILE A 107 -4.97 18.27 3.45
C ILE A 107 -4.95 19.56 2.61
N GLN A 108 -4.18 19.59 1.52
CA GLN A 108 -4.10 20.77 0.64
C GLN A 108 -5.38 21.02 -0.17
N ALA A 109 -6.21 20.00 -0.37
CA ALA A 109 -7.50 20.14 -1.06
C ALA A 109 -8.56 20.87 -0.21
N ILE A 110 -8.34 21.04 1.10
CA ILE A 110 -9.27 21.76 1.97
C ILE A 110 -9.14 23.27 1.70
N PRO A 111 -10.25 23.98 1.37
CA PRO A 111 -10.20 25.42 1.11
C PRO A 111 -9.64 26.21 2.29
N SER A 112 -8.80 27.22 2.03
CA SER A 112 -8.22 28.06 3.08
C SER A 112 -9.28 28.77 3.93
N GLY A 113 -10.42 29.11 3.33
CA GLY A 113 -11.58 29.70 4.01
C GLY A 113 -12.11 28.87 5.20
N GLN A 114 -11.93 27.54 5.21
CA GLN A 114 -12.27 26.71 6.37
C GLN A 114 -11.35 27.00 7.56
N THR A 115 -10.08 27.24 7.28
CA THR A 115 -9.08 27.61 8.29
C THR A 115 -9.31 29.05 8.75
N GLU A 116 -9.53 29.97 7.82
CA GLU A 116 -9.81 31.38 8.11
C GLU A 116 -11.07 31.55 8.97
N ALA A 117 -12.16 30.84 8.64
CA ALA A 117 -13.40 30.86 9.42
C ALA A 117 -13.21 30.26 10.84
N ALA A 118 -12.45 29.17 10.97
CA ALA A 118 -12.13 28.59 12.26
C ALA A 118 -11.34 29.57 13.14
N LEU A 119 -10.33 30.25 12.58
CA LEU A 119 -9.54 31.25 13.30
C LEU A 119 -10.40 32.48 13.65
N ALA A 120 -11.26 32.95 12.75
CA ALA A 120 -12.16 34.09 12.97
C ALA A 120 -13.19 33.86 14.09
N THR A 121 -13.53 32.59 14.36
CA THR A 121 -14.40 32.20 15.49
C THR A 121 -13.64 32.00 16.81
N GLY A 122 -12.34 32.35 16.85
CA GLY A 122 -11.50 32.29 18.04
C GLY A 122 -10.83 30.93 18.29
N MET A 123 -10.87 30.01 17.32
CA MET A 123 -10.13 28.75 17.44
C MET A 123 -8.62 29.00 17.28
N SER A 124 -7.81 28.28 18.05
CA SER A 124 -6.38 28.17 17.79
C SER A 124 -6.10 27.31 16.55
N GLU A 125 -4.93 27.49 15.93
CA GLU A 125 -4.43 26.65 14.82
C GLU A 125 -4.56 25.14 15.08
N GLN A 126 -4.25 24.71 16.31
CA GLN A 126 -4.38 23.29 16.68
C GLN A 126 -5.83 22.83 16.73
N GLN A 127 -6.74 23.67 17.25
CA GLN A 127 -8.17 23.38 17.26
C GLN A 127 -8.73 23.34 15.84
N ALA A 128 -8.37 24.31 14.98
CA ALA A 128 -8.80 24.36 13.58
C ALA A 128 -8.36 23.09 12.83
N VAL A 129 -7.08 22.71 12.97
CA VAL A 129 -6.55 21.49 12.34
C VAL A 129 -7.26 20.24 12.85
N ARG A 130 -7.39 20.07 14.17
CA ARG A 130 -7.95 18.84 14.76
C ARG A 130 -9.45 18.69 14.50
N ARG A 131 -10.21 19.78 14.55
CA ARG A 131 -11.68 19.73 14.55
C ARG A 131 -12.29 20.01 13.18
N ILE A 132 -11.61 20.77 12.31
CA ILE A 132 -12.15 21.20 11.02
C ILE A 132 -11.39 20.53 9.87
N ILE A 133 -10.08 20.75 9.79
CA ILE A 133 -9.28 20.37 8.61
C ILE A 133 -9.07 18.85 8.54
N LEU A 134 -8.60 18.23 9.63
CA LEU A 134 -8.23 16.81 9.63
C LEU A 134 -9.41 15.87 9.34
N PRO A 135 -10.62 16.05 9.94
CA PRO A 135 -11.77 15.22 9.59
C PRO A 135 -12.17 15.32 8.12
N GLN A 136 -12.07 16.51 7.51
CA GLN A 136 -12.36 16.71 6.09
C GLN A 136 -11.27 16.05 5.22
N ALA A 137 -10.00 16.27 5.55
CA ALA A 137 -8.88 15.68 4.82
C ALA A 137 -8.90 14.14 4.86
N ILE A 138 -9.30 13.53 5.98
CA ILE A 138 -9.47 12.07 6.06
C ILE A 138 -10.53 11.58 5.06
N ARG A 139 -11.67 12.26 4.94
CA ARG A 139 -12.71 11.89 3.96
C ARG A 139 -12.20 12.00 2.53
N VAL A 140 -11.41 13.02 2.23
CA VAL A 140 -10.77 13.19 0.91
C VAL A 140 -9.70 12.13 0.65
N ALA A 141 -8.97 11.67 1.68
CA ALA A 141 -7.90 10.69 1.55
C ALA A 141 -8.41 9.24 1.39
N ILE A 142 -9.59 8.89 1.92
CA ILE A 142 -10.07 7.51 1.95
C ILE A 142 -10.20 6.88 0.54
N PRO A 143 -10.84 7.53 -0.46
CA PRO A 143 -10.92 6.97 -1.81
C PRO A 143 -9.56 6.64 -2.45
N PRO A 144 -8.57 7.57 -2.50
CA PRO A 144 -7.25 7.25 -3.04
C PRO A 144 -6.46 6.22 -2.21
N LEU A 145 -6.65 6.17 -0.88
CA LEU A 145 -6.03 5.13 -0.04
C LEU A 145 -6.57 3.75 -0.35
N GLY A 146 -7.87 3.62 -0.60
CA GLY A 146 -8.48 2.37 -1.02
C GLY A 146 -7.96 1.90 -2.38
N ASN A 147 -7.84 2.82 -3.35
CA ASN A 147 -7.24 2.50 -4.65
C ASN A 147 -5.78 2.04 -4.50
N THR A 148 -5.03 2.69 -3.61
CA THR A 148 -3.65 2.31 -3.27
C THR A 148 -3.58 0.90 -2.68
N PHE A 149 -4.52 0.53 -1.80
CA PHE A 149 -4.62 -0.83 -1.26
C PHE A 149 -4.89 -1.89 -2.35
N VAL A 150 -5.84 -1.63 -3.25
CA VAL A 150 -6.14 -2.55 -4.37
C VAL A 150 -4.96 -2.66 -5.34
N GLY A 151 -4.21 -1.56 -5.55
CA GLY A 151 -2.95 -1.55 -6.28
C GLY A 151 -1.92 -2.47 -5.64
N MET A 152 -1.67 -2.29 -4.34
CA MET A 152 -0.71 -3.07 -3.56
C MET A 152 -0.98 -4.57 -3.63
N LEU A 153 -2.25 -4.99 -3.57
CA LEU A 153 -2.62 -6.40 -3.66
C LEU A 153 -1.99 -7.06 -4.90
N LYS A 154 -2.01 -6.37 -6.04
CA LYS A 154 -1.39 -6.83 -7.28
C LYS A 154 0.14 -6.73 -7.24
N GLU A 155 0.68 -5.67 -6.65
CA GLU A 155 2.13 -5.46 -6.51
C GLU A 155 2.80 -6.52 -5.62
N THR A 156 2.08 -7.17 -4.70
CA THR A 156 2.63 -8.30 -3.93
C THR A 156 3.16 -9.42 -4.83
N SER A 157 2.66 -9.56 -6.06
CA SER A 157 3.20 -10.52 -7.02
C SER A 157 4.70 -10.32 -7.34
N LEU A 158 5.24 -9.12 -7.15
CA LEU A 158 6.66 -8.82 -7.31
C LEU A 158 7.54 -9.57 -6.30
N VAL A 159 7.00 -9.90 -5.11
CA VAL A 159 7.77 -10.59 -4.07
C VAL A 159 8.00 -12.07 -4.38
N SER A 160 7.38 -12.60 -5.43
CA SER A 160 7.69 -13.93 -5.98
C SER A 160 9.17 -14.08 -6.37
N VAL A 161 9.83 -12.98 -6.75
CA VAL A 161 11.25 -12.93 -7.15
C VAL A 161 12.19 -13.21 -5.97
N ILE A 162 11.75 -12.95 -4.74
CA ILE A 162 12.49 -13.28 -3.51
C ILE A 162 11.94 -14.56 -2.86
N ALA A 163 11.29 -15.41 -3.64
CA ALA A 163 10.76 -16.73 -3.25
C ALA A 163 9.67 -16.72 -2.16
N VAL A 164 9.00 -15.58 -1.93
CA VAL A 164 7.79 -15.57 -1.09
C VAL A 164 6.69 -16.35 -1.80
N THR A 165 6.15 -17.38 -1.13
CA THR A 165 5.10 -18.24 -1.71
C THR A 165 3.72 -17.59 -1.59
N GLU A 166 3.56 -16.44 -2.26
CA GLU A 166 2.27 -15.81 -2.51
C GLU A 166 1.58 -16.45 -3.74
N LEU A 167 0.45 -15.90 -4.18
CA LEU A 167 -0.39 -16.49 -5.23
C LEU A 167 0.34 -16.71 -6.58
N LEU A 168 1.12 -15.74 -7.06
CA LEU A 168 1.87 -15.88 -8.32
C LEU A 168 2.99 -16.92 -8.18
N ARG A 169 3.73 -16.93 -7.06
CA ARG A 169 4.76 -17.92 -6.79
C ARG A 169 4.17 -19.33 -6.66
N SER A 170 2.99 -19.45 -6.05
CA SER A 170 2.26 -20.73 -5.97
C SER A 170 1.92 -21.25 -7.37
N ALA A 171 1.47 -20.38 -8.27
CA ALA A 171 1.25 -20.76 -9.67
C ALA A 171 2.54 -21.20 -10.36
N GLN A 172 3.63 -20.46 -10.21
CA GLN A 172 4.93 -20.82 -10.81
C GLN A 172 5.42 -22.20 -10.36
N LEU A 173 5.21 -22.56 -9.08
CA LEU A 173 5.56 -23.88 -8.56
C LEU A 173 4.71 -24.99 -9.20
N LEU A 174 3.41 -24.78 -9.36
CA LEU A 174 2.54 -25.75 -10.06
C LEU A 174 2.90 -25.85 -11.55
N VAL A 175 3.19 -24.73 -12.21
CA VAL A 175 3.65 -24.71 -13.61
C VAL A 175 4.96 -25.49 -13.76
N ALA A 176 5.90 -25.33 -12.84
CA ALA A 176 7.16 -26.05 -12.85
C ALA A 176 6.97 -27.57 -12.64
N GLN A 177 5.96 -27.97 -11.86
CA GLN A 177 5.64 -29.37 -11.59
C GLN A 177 4.87 -30.04 -12.73
N TYR A 178 3.85 -29.38 -13.27
CA TYR A 178 2.90 -29.96 -14.21
C TYR A 178 3.13 -29.56 -15.67
N TYR A 179 3.99 -28.56 -15.94
CA TYR A 179 4.24 -27.98 -17.26
C TYR A 179 2.98 -27.43 -17.97
N VAL A 180 1.95 -27.09 -17.21
CA VAL A 180 0.67 -26.55 -17.70
C VAL A 180 0.57 -25.06 -17.37
N TYR A 181 0.68 -24.20 -18.38
CA TYR A 181 0.81 -22.76 -18.17
C TYR A 181 -0.56 -22.05 -18.15
N MET A 182 -1.28 -22.08 -19.28
CA MET A 182 -2.49 -21.27 -19.47
C MET A 182 -3.59 -21.51 -18.42
N PRO A 183 -4.01 -22.75 -18.13
CA PRO A 183 -5.03 -22.99 -17.10
C PRO A 183 -4.66 -22.46 -15.72
N ILE A 184 -3.38 -22.58 -15.32
CA ILE A 184 -2.92 -22.14 -13.99
C ILE A 184 -2.88 -20.62 -13.92
N TYR A 185 -2.31 -19.95 -14.94
CA TYR A 185 -2.23 -18.49 -14.97
C TYR A 185 -3.61 -17.82 -15.11
N LEU A 186 -4.53 -18.40 -15.90
CA LEU A 186 -5.92 -17.93 -15.96
C LEU A 186 -6.61 -18.07 -14.60
N SER A 187 -6.37 -19.16 -13.89
CA SER A 187 -6.98 -19.41 -12.58
C SER A 187 -6.53 -18.38 -11.54
N ILE A 188 -5.22 -18.12 -11.43
CA ILE A 188 -4.76 -17.06 -10.52
C ILE A 188 -5.19 -15.67 -10.99
N GLY A 189 -5.30 -15.43 -12.29
CA GLY A 189 -5.82 -14.16 -12.84
C GLY A 189 -7.24 -13.90 -12.36
N VAL A 190 -8.10 -14.92 -12.40
CA VAL A 190 -9.46 -14.87 -11.85
C VAL A 190 -9.42 -14.68 -10.33
N MET A 191 -8.54 -15.36 -9.60
CA MET A 191 -8.42 -15.18 -8.15
C MET A 191 -8.01 -13.75 -7.77
N TYR A 192 -6.98 -13.20 -8.43
CA TYR A 192 -6.56 -11.80 -8.26
C TYR A 192 -7.69 -10.83 -8.58
N TRP A 193 -8.46 -11.09 -9.64
CA TRP A 193 -9.60 -10.27 -10.04
C TRP A 193 -10.74 -10.34 -9.01
N ILE A 194 -11.09 -11.52 -8.50
CA ILE A 194 -12.10 -11.71 -7.45
C ILE A 194 -11.68 -10.96 -6.18
N MET A 195 -10.42 -11.14 -5.74
CA MET A 195 -9.88 -10.46 -4.56
C MET A 195 -9.94 -8.94 -4.74
N SER A 196 -9.43 -8.42 -5.86
CA SER A 196 -9.41 -6.99 -6.17
C SER A 196 -10.83 -6.42 -6.22
N THR A 197 -11.75 -7.09 -6.92
CA THR A 197 -13.14 -6.65 -7.04
C THR A 197 -13.86 -6.67 -5.69
N GLY A 198 -13.60 -7.68 -4.86
CA GLY A 198 -14.13 -7.74 -3.50
C GLY A 198 -13.71 -6.53 -2.65
N PHE A 199 -12.44 -6.15 -2.70
CA PHE A 199 -11.97 -4.95 -2.00
C PHE A 199 -12.50 -3.65 -2.60
N THR A 200 -12.56 -3.54 -3.93
CA THR A 200 -13.16 -2.37 -4.59
C THR A 200 -14.62 -2.21 -4.21
N PHE A 201 -15.39 -3.30 -4.09
CA PHE A 201 -16.77 -3.25 -3.64
C PHE A 201 -16.89 -2.74 -2.20
N ILE A 202 -16.02 -3.23 -1.29
CA ILE A 202 -15.96 -2.75 0.10
C ILE A 202 -15.61 -1.26 0.12
N LEU A 203 -14.61 -0.85 -0.65
CA LEU A 203 -14.19 0.54 -0.78
C LEU A 203 -15.34 1.44 -1.24
N ASN A 204 -16.02 1.07 -2.33
CA ASN A 204 -17.16 1.83 -2.86
C ASN A 204 -18.29 1.99 -1.82
N LYS A 205 -18.51 0.97 -0.99
CA LYS A 205 -19.50 1.04 0.10
C LYS A 205 -19.06 1.98 1.22
N VAL A 206 -17.78 2.00 1.55
CA VAL A 206 -17.19 2.95 2.51
C VAL A 206 -17.25 4.38 1.95
N GLU A 207 -16.88 4.58 0.69
CA GLU A 207 -16.94 5.87 0.00
C GLU A 207 -18.35 6.45 -0.01
N LYS A 208 -19.37 5.66 -0.40
CA LYS A 208 -20.78 6.11 -0.39
C LYS A 208 -21.29 6.55 0.98
N ARG A 209 -20.77 5.98 2.06
CA ARG A 209 -21.12 6.41 3.43
C ARG A 209 -20.43 7.70 3.85
N LEU A 210 -19.29 8.01 3.24
CA LEU A 210 -18.48 9.19 3.56
C LEU A 210 -18.75 10.36 2.63
N SER A 211 -19.24 10.10 1.41
CA SER A 211 -19.55 11.08 0.37
C SER A 211 -20.88 11.80 0.61
N VAL A 212 -21.33 11.97 1.86
CA VAL A 212 -22.51 12.77 2.17
C VAL A 212 -22.14 14.25 2.00
N TYR A 213 -22.16 14.66 0.72
CA TYR A 213 -22.69 15.91 0.23
C TYR A 213 -24.09 15.63 -0.31
#